data_AF-A0A939NSG1-F1
#
_entry.id   AF-A0A939NSG1-F1
#
_cell.length_a   1.000
_cell.length_b   1.000
_cell.length_c   1.000
_cell.angle_alpha   90.00
_cell.angle_beta   90.00
_cell.angle_gamma   90.00
#
_symmetry.space_group_name_H-M   'P 1'
#
loop_
_entity.id
_entity.type
_entity.pdbx_description
1 polymer ?
#
loop_
_entity_poly.entity_id
_entity_poly.type
_entity_poly.pdbx_seq_one_letter_code
_entity_poly.pdbx_strand_id
1 'polypeptide(L)'
;MKTLKHWSLHQQLEHHVELTVDGQHTLCLYVLEENLFRVLLKRRASWRWIARSIAPQQDVPWEGRARDDLSGFSLPARQLTREGDTLTIATRQLRVTVHQPLWLGGAIATRPANGSRLPMTVRPAPTGECPRRRRRPLSEPPQR
;
A
#
# COMPACT_ATOMS: atom_id res chain seq x y z
N MET A 1 -19.68 5.56 -0.46
CA MET A 1 -18.42 5.14 -1.11
C MET A 1 -18.53 3.66 -1.44
N LYS A 2 -18.37 3.24 -2.71
CA LYS A 2 -18.38 1.81 -3.07
C LYS A 2 -17.05 1.19 -2.66
N THR A 3 -17.08 0.16 -1.80
CA THR A 3 -15.92 -0.68 -1.51
C THR A 3 -15.47 -1.33 -2.81
N LEU A 4 -14.18 -1.29 -3.11
CA LEU A 4 -13.63 -2.02 -4.24
C LEU A 4 -13.74 -3.50 -3.94
N LYS A 5 -14.35 -4.30 -4.83
CA LYS A 5 -14.70 -5.69 -4.48
C LYS A 5 -13.93 -6.71 -5.30
N HIS A 6 -13.89 -6.55 -6.62
CA HIS A 6 -13.32 -7.56 -7.50
C HIS A 6 -11.96 -7.11 -7.99
N TRP A 7 -10.98 -8.01 -7.92
CA TRP A 7 -9.70 -7.79 -8.55
C TRP A 7 -9.32 -9.00 -9.41
N SER A 8 -8.61 -8.75 -10.50
CA SER A 8 -8.01 -9.77 -11.34
C SER A 8 -6.53 -9.46 -11.54
N LEU A 9 -5.71 -10.51 -11.67
CA LEU A 9 -4.30 -10.36 -11.99
C LEU A 9 -4.18 -9.81 -13.42
N HIS A 10 -3.61 -8.61 -13.56
CA HIS A 10 -3.36 -7.98 -14.85
C HIS A 10 -1.99 -8.39 -15.39
N GLN A 11 -0.96 -8.19 -14.58
CA GLN A 11 0.41 -8.49 -14.96
C GLN A 11 1.24 -8.91 -13.75
N GLN A 12 2.14 -9.86 -13.97
CA GLN A 12 3.16 -10.26 -13.03
C GLN A 12 4.52 -9.92 -13.62
N LEU A 13 5.29 -9.10 -12.92
CA LEU A 13 6.67 -8.79 -13.25
C LEU A 13 7.58 -9.28 -12.12
N GLU A 14 8.88 -9.19 -12.35
CA GLU A 14 9.91 -9.72 -11.45
C GLU A 14 9.82 -9.13 -10.03
N HIS A 15 9.70 -7.80 -9.95
CA HIS A 15 9.69 -7.08 -8.66
C HIS A 15 8.34 -6.45 -8.30
N HIS A 16 7.34 -6.56 -9.18
CA HIS A 16 6.02 -6.00 -8.90
C HIS A 16 4.89 -6.76 -9.58
N VAL A 17 3.68 -6.56 -9.05
CA VAL A 17 2.45 -7.17 -9.56
C VAL A 17 1.41 -6.10 -9.77
N GLU A 18 0.69 -6.18 -10.87
CA GLU A 18 -0.42 -5.30 -11.20
C GLU A 18 -1.74 -6.07 -11.17
N LEU A 19 -2.72 -5.52 -10.45
CA LEU A 19 -4.07 -6.03 -10.35
C LEU A 19 -5.05 -5.02 -10.91
N THR A 20 -5.95 -5.47 -11.78
CA THR A 20 -7.10 -4.66 -12.20
C THR A 20 -8.18 -4.78 -11.15
N VAL A 21 -8.65 -3.64 -10.62
CA VAL A 21 -9.68 -3.57 -9.60
C VAL A 21 -10.94 -2.96 -10.19
N ASP A 22 -12.05 -3.71 -10.11
CA ASP A 22 -13.38 -3.38 -10.65
C ASP A 22 -13.35 -2.87 -12.11
N GLY A 23 -12.37 -3.31 -12.90
CA GLY A 23 -12.18 -2.92 -14.31
C GLY A 23 -11.77 -1.46 -14.54
N GLN A 24 -11.58 -0.65 -13.49
CA GLN A 24 -11.37 0.81 -13.62
C GLN A 24 -10.11 1.34 -12.93
N HIS A 25 -9.54 0.55 -12.03
CA HIS A 25 -8.37 0.95 -11.26
C HIS A 25 -7.27 -0.10 -11.40
N THR A 26 -6.02 0.34 -11.29
CA THR A 26 -4.86 -0.56 -11.31
C THR A 26 -4.16 -0.45 -9.96
N LEU A 27 -4.11 -1.55 -9.22
CA LEU A 27 -3.36 -1.68 -7.98
C LEU A 27 -1.99 -2.30 -8.29
N CYS A 28 -0.93 -1.52 -8.13
CA CYS A 28 0.45 -1.96 -8.32
C CYS A 28 1.08 -2.23 -6.95
N LEU A 29 1.63 -3.43 -6.77
CA LEU A 29 2.29 -3.90 -5.55
C LEU A 29 3.76 -4.16 -5.85
N TYR A 30 4.64 -3.30 -5.35
CA TYR A 30 6.09 -3.38 -5.54
C TYR A 30 6.78 -3.98 -4.32
N VAL A 31 7.72 -4.87 -4.57
CA VAL A 31 8.67 -5.40 -3.58
C VAL A 31 9.94 -4.58 -3.69
N LEU A 32 10.19 -3.72 -2.70
CA LEU A 32 11.32 -2.81 -2.73
C LEU A 32 12.48 -3.36 -1.90
N GLU A 33 12.20 -3.81 -0.69
CA GLU A 33 13.15 -4.44 0.23
C GLU A 33 12.50 -5.67 0.87
N GLU A 34 13.29 -6.45 1.60
CA GLU A 34 12.81 -7.65 2.31
C GLU A 34 11.66 -7.33 3.29
N ASN A 35 11.65 -6.11 3.83
CA ASN A 35 10.67 -5.61 4.79
C ASN A 35 9.86 -4.40 4.26
N LEU A 36 9.95 -4.07 2.97
CA LEU A 36 9.31 -2.88 2.40
C LEU A 36 8.52 -3.20 1.13
N PHE A 37 7.23 -2.90 1.21
CA PHE A 37 6.31 -2.94 0.07
C PHE A 37 5.77 -1.56 -0.24
N ARG A 38 5.62 -1.26 -1.53
CA ARG A 38 4.91 -0.06 -1.99
C ARG A 38 3.62 -0.47 -2.67
N VAL A 39 2.52 0.10 -2.20
CA VAL A 39 1.17 -0.13 -2.72
C VAL A 39 0.70 1.14 -3.43
N LEU A 40 0.48 1.07 -4.75
CA LEU A 40 0.00 2.20 -5.55
C LEU A 40 -1.36 1.86 -6.15
N LEU A 41 -2.35 2.75 -6.00
CA LEU A 41 -3.65 2.63 -6.67
C LEU A 41 -3.80 3.73 -7.72
N LYS A 42 -3.73 3.36 -9.00
CA LYS A 42 -4.00 4.23 -10.16
C LYS A 42 -5.50 4.25 -10.44
N ARG A 43 -6.14 5.42 -10.48
CA ARG A 43 -7.53 5.57 -10.96
C ARG A 43 -7.50 6.05 -12.40
N ARG A 44 -8.15 5.33 -13.33
CA ARG A 44 -8.23 5.72 -14.76
C ARG A 44 -6.86 6.04 -15.39
N ALA A 45 -5.85 5.24 -15.07
CA ALA A 45 -4.48 5.35 -15.60
C ALA A 45 -3.76 6.70 -15.41
N SER A 46 -4.33 7.66 -14.65
CA SER A 46 -3.73 8.99 -14.46
C SER A 46 -3.39 9.26 -13.00
N TRP A 47 -2.24 9.88 -12.81
CA TRP A 47 -1.79 10.37 -11.51
C TRP A 47 -2.43 11.73 -11.26
N ARG A 48 -3.22 11.85 -10.19
CA ARG A 48 -3.86 13.12 -9.85
C ARG A 48 -2.88 14.16 -9.30
N TRP A 49 -1.64 13.76 -9.01
CA TRP A 49 -0.56 14.62 -8.51
C TRP A 49 0.80 13.91 -8.62
N ILE A 50 1.87 14.65 -8.98
CA ILE A 50 3.27 14.19 -8.89
C ILE A 50 3.66 14.05 -7.41
N ALA A 51 3.59 12.84 -6.87
CA ALA A 51 4.03 12.62 -5.50
C ALA A 51 5.55 12.56 -5.46
N ARG A 52 6.15 13.40 -4.61
CA ARG A 52 7.54 13.27 -4.17
C ARG A 52 7.65 11.95 -3.41
N SER A 53 8.19 10.92 -4.05
CA SER A 53 8.40 9.62 -3.42
C SER A 53 9.64 9.66 -2.52
N ILE A 54 9.57 8.98 -1.37
CA ILE A 54 10.68 8.90 -0.42
C ILE A 54 11.79 8.02 -1.02
N ALA A 55 13.02 8.56 -1.09
CA ALA A 55 14.19 7.81 -1.52
C ALA A 55 14.79 7.02 -0.35
N PRO A 56 15.35 5.82 -0.59
CA PRO A 56 15.82 4.94 0.46
C PRO A 56 17.14 5.39 1.12
N GLN A 57 17.95 6.19 0.44
CA GLN A 57 19.37 6.39 0.80
C GLN A 57 19.81 7.86 0.91
N GLN A 58 19.25 8.75 0.09
CA GLN A 58 19.65 10.15 0.00
C GLN A 58 18.42 11.05 -0.05
N ASP A 59 18.62 12.32 0.27
CA ASP A 59 17.56 13.32 0.06
C ASP A 59 17.10 13.32 -1.40
N VAL A 60 15.79 13.39 -1.56
CA VAL A 60 15.15 13.39 -2.89
C VAL A 60 15.54 14.71 -3.58
N PRO A 61 15.96 14.69 -4.86
CA PRO A 61 16.15 15.91 -5.63
C PRO A 61 14.94 16.84 -5.51
N TRP A 62 15.17 18.15 -5.66
CA TRP A 62 14.11 19.15 -5.52
C TRP A 62 12.97 18.93 -6.52
N GLU A 63 13.32 18.47 -7.72
CA GLU A 63 12.40 18.09 -8.81
C GLU A 63 11.54 16.87 -8.44
N GLY A 64 11.91 16.16 -7.37
CA GLY A 64 11.25 14.94 -6.92
C GLY A 64 11.75 13.70 -7.64
N ARG A 65 11.04 12.60 -7.42
CA ARG A 65 11.31 11.29 -8.01
C ARG A 65 10.00 10.68 -8.51
N ALA A 66 10.04 9.99 -9.65
CA ALA A 66 8.88 9.27 -10.18
C ALA A 66 8.36 8.23 -9.16
N ARG A 67 7.05 7.97 -9.18
CA ARG A 67 6.38 7.17 -8.13
C ARG A 67 6.67 5.67 -8.24
N ASP A 68 6.93 5.24 -9.46
CA ASP A 68 7.28 3.90 -9.90
C ASP A 68 8.79 3.69 -10.00
N ASP A 69 9.61 4.71 -9.71
CA ASP A 69 11.06 4.57 -9.70
C ASP A 69 11.53 3.62 -8.59
N LEU A 70 12.38 2.67 -9.00
CA LEU A 70 12.97 1.60 -8.21
C LEU A 70 14.46 1.82 -7.94
N SER A 71 15.06 2.88 -8.48
CA SER A 71 16.50 3.12 -8.35
C SER A 71 16.90 3.36 -6.90
N GLY A 72 17.84 2.56 -6.38
CA GLY A 72 18.31 2.62 -5.00
C GLY A 72 17.63 1.61 -4.05
N PHE A 73 16.73 0.76 -4.55
CA PHE A 73 16.19 -0.36 -3.79
C PHE A 73 16.89 -1.68 -4.15
N SER A 74 16.99 -2.60 -3.19
CA SER A 74 17.68 -3.89 -3.39
C SER A 74 16.87 -4.90 -4.22
N LEU A 75 15.55 -4.73 -4.30
CA LEU A 75 14.63 -5.55 -5.12
C LEU A 75 14.80 -7.07 -4.91
N PRO A 76 14.53 -7.58 -3.68
CA PRO A 76 14.77 -8.97 -3.37
C PRO A 76 13.87 -9.91 -4.17
N ALA A 77 14.32 -11.17 -4.27
CA ALA A 77 13.50 -12.24 -4.82
C ALA A 77 12.21 -12.40 -4.00
N ARG A 78 11.09 -12.55 -4.71
CA ARG A 78 9.76 -12.76 -4.12
C ARG A 78 9.16 -14.08 -4.55
N GLN A 79 8.33 -14.63 -3.67
CA GLN A 79 7.41 -15.70 -3.99
C GLN A 79 6.03 -15.11 -4.26
N LEU A 80 5.37 -15.61 -5.30
CA LEU A 80 3.99 -15.30 -5.60
C LEU A 80 3.21 -16.60 -5.62
N THR A 81 2.16 -16.67 -4.81
CA THR A 81 1.23 -17.79 -4.77
C THR A 81 -0.18 -17.27 -4.97
N ARG A 82 -0.95 -17.92 -5.83
CA ARG A 82 -2.36 -17.61 -6.05
C ARG A 82 -3.19 -18.82 -5.63
N GLU A 83 -4.07 -18.62 -4.66
CA GLU A 83 -4.95 -19.65 -4.12
C GLU A 83 -6.38 -19.12 -4.14
N GLY A 84 -7.17 -19.59 -5.12
CA GLY A 84 -8.54 -19.16 -5.35
C GLY A 84 -8.66 -17.64 -5.44
N ASP A 85 -9.35 -17.08 -4.44
CA ASP A 85 -9.67 -15.66 -4.29
C ASP A 85 -8.61 -14.85 -3.51
N THR A 86 -7.42 -15.44 -3.32
CA THR A 86 -6.32 -14.80 -2.61
C THR A 86 -5.04 -14.79 -3.44
N LEU A 87 -4.31 -13.68 -3.34
CA LEU A 87 -2.98 -13.53 -3.92
C LEU A 87 -1.99 -13.23 -2.82
N THR A 88 -1.04 -14.13 -2.60
CA THR A 88 -0.01 -13.96 -1.59
C THR A 88 1.33 -13.65 -2.23
N ILE A 89 1.93 -12.62 -1.68
CA ILE A 89 3.22 -12.08 -2.05
C ILE A 89 4.12 -12.22 -0.84
N ALA A 90 5.24 -12.92 -0.96
CA ALA A 90 6.14 -13.11 0.18
C ALA A 90 7.59 -12.87 -0.19
N THR A 91 8.28 -12.13 0.67
CA THR A 91 9.74 -12.09 0.79
C THR A 91 10.16 -12.95 1.99
N ARG A 92 11.45 -12.93 2.36
CA ARG A 92 11.92 -13.65 3.55
C ARG A 92 11.32 -13.07 4.82
N GLN A 93 11.19 -11.74 4.89
CA GLN A 93 10.77 -11.05 6.12
C GLN A 93 9.31 -10.57 6.13
N LEU A 94 8.69 -10.34 4.97
CA LEU A 94 7.37 -9.73 4.90
C LEU A 94 6.49 -10.46 3.88
N ARG A 95 5.21 -10.57 4.23
CA ARG A 95 4.19 -11.17 3.39
C ARG A 95 3.03 -10.20 3.26
N VAL A 96 2.50 -10.06 2.05
CA VAL A 96 1.28 -9.32 1.74
C VAL A 96 0.32 -10.27 1.06
N THR A 97 -0.90 -10.39 1.59
CA THR A 97 -1.99 -11.15 1.00
C THR A 97 -3.08 -10.20 0.56
N VAL A 98 -3.46 -10.30 -0.71
CA VAL A 98 -4.60 -9.61 -1.31
C VAL A 98 -5.77 -10.57 -1.29
N HIS A 99 -6.88 -10.15 -0.68
CA HIS A 99 -8.09 -10.96 -0.53
C HIS A 99 -9.22 -10.44 -1.41
N GLN A 100 -10.25 -11.26 -1.60
CA GLN A 100 -11.53 -10.86 -2.21
C GLN A 100 -12.66 -11.01 -1.19
N PRO A 101 -13.51 -9.98 -0.94
CA PRO A 101 -13.47 -8.63 -1.51
C PRO A 101 -12.18 -7.88 -1.14
N LEU A 102 -11.78 -6.86 -1.92
CA LEU A 102 -10.43 -6.26 -1.81
C LEU A 102 -10.11 -5.75 -0.39
N TRP A 103 -9.19 -6.44 0.28
CA TRP A 103 -8.45 -5.96 1.45
C TRP A 103 -7.04 -6.55 1.47
N LEU A 104 -6.13 -5.88 2.17
CA LEU A 104 -4.73 -6.25 2.25
C LEU A 104 -4.40 -6.74 3.67
N GLY A 105 -4.03 -8.00 3.78
CA GLY A 105 -3.38 -8.55 4.97
C GLY A 105 -1.87 -8.44 4.80
N GLY A 106 -1.17 -7.89 5.79
CA GLY A 106 0.26 -8.06 5.94
C GLY A 106 0.57 -9.17 6.95
N ALA A 107 1.78 -9.71 6.93
CA ALA A 107 2.34 -10.47 8.02
C ALA A 107 3.86 -10.31 8.02
N ILE A 108 4.43 -9.92 9.15
CA ILE A 108 5.88 -9.93 9.32
C ILE A 108 6.32 -11.31 9.79
N ALA A 109 7.37 -11.83 9.17
CA ALA A 109 8.15 -12.87 9.81
C ALA A 109 8.90 -12.20 10.96
N THR A 110 8.30 -12.21 12.15
CA THR A 110 9.10 -12.11 13.35
C THR A 110 10.08 -13.28 13.34
N ARG A 111 11.22 -13.11 14.01
CA ARG A 111 12.04 -14.26 14.42
C ARG A 111 11.61 -14.64 15.84
N PRO A 112 10.48 -15.31 16.08
CA PRO A 112 10.32 -16.01 17.34
C PRO A 112 11.22 -17.25 17.29
N ALA A 113 11.61 -17.77 18.45
CA ALA A 113 12.37 -19.02 18.57
C ALA A 113 11.72 -20.25 17.89
N ASN A 114 10.47 -20.11 17.40
CA ASN A 114 9.62 -21.11 16.76
C ASN A 114 9.42 -20.87 15.23
N GLY A 115 9.91 -19.77 14.64
CA GLY A 115 9.71 -19.50 13.21
C GLY A 115 8.27 -19.16 12.77
N SER A 116 7.36 -18.88 13.71
CA SER A 116 6.00 -18.40 13.43
C SER A 116 5.97 -16.94 12.94
N ARG A 117 5.04 -16.61 12.03
CA ARG A 117 4.85 -15.25 11.49
C ARG A 117 3.72 -14.54 12.23
N LEU A 118 3.86 -13.23 12.51
CA LEU A 118 2.80 -12.42 13.11
C LEU A 118 1.96 -11.72 12.03
N PRO A 119 0.62 -11.84 12.08
CA PRO A 119 -0.25 -11.14 11.15
C PRO A 119 -0.28 -9.63 11.45
N MET A 120 -0.35 -8.83 10.39
CA MET A 120 -0.54 -7.38 10.39
C MET A 120 -1.67 -7.03 9.44
N THR A 121 -2.91 -6.88 9.90
CA THR A 121 -4.03 -6.63 8.98
C THR A 121 -4.19 -5.13 8.68
N VAL A 122 -4.17 -4.74 7.41
CA VAL A 122 -4.59 -3.40 6.98
C VAL A 122 -6.08 -3.46 6.65
N ARG A 123 -6.93 -3.15 7.64
CA ARG A 123 -8.38 -3.08 7.41
C ARG A 123 -8.73 -1.76 6.72
N PRO A 124 -9.64 -1.77 5.74
CA PRO A 124 -10.21 -0.52 5.26
C PRO A 124 -10.82 0.22 6.45
N ALA A 125 -10.50 1.52 6.58
CA ALA A 125 -11.13 2.35 7.60
C ALA A 125 -12.65 2.22 7.45
N PRO A 126 -13.41 2.00 8.54
CA PRO A 126 -14.85 2.10 8.46
C PRO A 126 -15.18 3.46 7.89
N THR A 127 -16.16 3.54 6.99
CA THR A 127 -16.69 4.80 6.46
C THR A 127 -17.46 5.53 7.58
N GLY A 128 -16.78 5.87 8.67
CA GLY A 128 -17.29 6.72 9.73
C GLY A 128 -17.09 8.15 9.28
N GLU A 129 -18.15 8.94 9.34
CA GLU A 129 -18.07 10.39 9.21
C GLU A 129 -16.91 10.90 10.06
N CYS A 130 -15.96 11.63 9.45
CA CYS A 130 -15.02 12.43 10.22
C CYS A 130 -15.87 13.31 11.15
N PRO A 131 -15.74 13.20 12.48
CA PRO A 131 -16.47 14.09 13.35
C PRO A 131 -15.99 15.49 13.02
N ARG A 132 -16.87 16.29 12.42
CA ARG A 132 -16.64 17.73 12.25
C ARG A 132 -16.47 18.27 13.66
N ARG A 133 -15.24 18.48 14.11
CA ARG A 133 -14.97 19.25 15.33
C ARG A 133 -15.71 20.57 15.14
N ARG A 134 -16.81 20.76 15.87
CA ARG A 134 -17.45 22.07 15.98
C ARG A 134 -16.35 23.00 16.46
N ARG A 135 -15.97 23.99 15.65
CA ARG A 135 -15.09 25.06 16.10
C ARG A 135 -15.74 25.65 17.35
N ARG A 136 -15.06 25.58 18.48
CA ARG A 136 -15.43 26.37 19.65
C ARG A 136 -15.34 27.84 19.19
N PRO A 137 -16.39 28.66 19.36
CA PRO A 137 -16.27 30.09 19.10
C PRO A 137 -15.13 30.62 19.96
N LEU A 138 -14.27 31.45 19.37
CA LEU A 138 -13.24 32.19 20.09
C LEU A 138 -13.98 33.15 21.02
N SER A 139 -13.91 32.93 22.33
CA SER A 139 -14.42 33.89 23.31
C SER A 139 -13.64 35.20 23.19
N GLU A 140 -14.34 36.31 23.01
CA GLU A 140 -13.78 37.66 22.95
C GLU A 140 -12.96 37.98 24.21
N PRO A 141 -11.83 38.71 24.07
CA PRO A 141 -11.07 39.16 25.23
C PRO A 141 -11.84 40.25 26.00
N PRO A 142 -11.64 40.37 27.32
CA PRO A 142 -12.32 41.36 28.12
C PRO A 142 -11.85 42.78 27.76
N GLN A 143 -12.81 43.67 27.55
CA GLN A 143 -12.59 45.11 27.45
C GLN A 143 -12.03 45.60 28.79
N ARG A 144 -10.94 46.38 28.74
CA ARG A 144 -10.35 47.04 29.90
C ARG A 144 -10.19 48.52 29.59
#